data_AF-A0A534BDE6-F1
#
_entry.id   AF-A0A534BDE6-F1
#
_cell.length_a   1.000
_cell.length_b   1.000
_cell.length_c   1.000
_cell.angle_alpha   90.00
_cell.angle_beta   90.00
_cell.angle_gamma   90.00
#
_symmetry.space_group_name_H-M   'P 1'
#
loop_
_entity.id
_entity.type
_entity.pdbx_description
1 polymer ?
#
loop_
_entity_poly.entity_id
_entity_poly.type
_entity_poly.pdbx_seq_one_letter_code
_entity_poly.pdbx_strand_id
1 'polypeptide(L)'
;MVHVPQSEWSVRASVGSGFAARTPFVDEIEATGLGALRPLHGLHAERAVTASLDAKCADHGWDVNASVFTSEIRDPLEGQSAPGQKLELVNAPGPRRAPGAEALIRYVTGPLQLIASWSYLDVTEGITPGARQCAPLVPRHGELAGIIENEKRGRIGLELGYTGRQALTEDPYRSISEPYFGLNALGEIRFRGLSIFLNAINLTNVRQTPFEPLIRPTPGPGGNPITDVWAPLAGRTFNLGIRAEM
;
A
#
# COMPACT_ATOMS: atom_id res chain seq x y z
N MET A 1 -36.01 -8.45 10.38
CA MET A 1 -35.65 -9.87 10.61
C MET A 1 -34.45 -10.15 9.71
N VAL A 2 -33.24 -10.01 10.25
CA VAL A 2 -32.00 -10.12 9.47
C VAL A 2 -31.64 -11.59 9.39
N HIS A 3 -31.44 -12.08 8.17
CA HIS A 3 -31.08 -13.46 7.90
C HIS A 3 -29.72 -13.74 8.54
N VAL A 4 -29.71 -14.52 9.61
CA VAL A 4 -28.48 -15.03 10.25
C VAL A 4 -27.93 -16.10 9.31
N PRO A 5 -26.73 -15.95 8.72
CA PRO A 5 -26.13 -17.01 7.92
C PRO A 5 -25.91 -18.25 8.81
N GLN A 6 -26.39 -19.40 8.36
CA GLN A 6 -26.33 -20.68 9.09
C GLN A 6 -24.96 -21.38 9.04
N SER A 7 -23.89 -20.70 8.59
CA SER A 7 -22.53 -21.23 8.65
C SER A 7 -21.57 -20.18 9.18
N GLU A 8 -20.76 -20.57 10.17
CA GLU A 8 -19.65 -19.77 10.71
C GLU A 8 -18.58 -19.48 9.64
N TRP A 9 -18.63 -20.19 8.50
CA TRP A 9 -17.70 -20.09 7.39
C TRP A 9 -18.42 -19.75 6.09
N SER A 10 -17.81 -18.91 5.27
CA SER A 10 -18.21 -18.64 3.89
C SER A 10 -17.00 -18.68 2.98
N VAL A 11 -17.18 -19.21 1.77
CA VAL A 11 -16.15 -19.26 0.74
C VAL A 11 -16.71 -18.65 -0.53
N ARG A 12 -15.92 -17.81 -1.20
CA ARG A 12 -16.28 -17.16 -2.45
C ARG A 12 -15.16 -17.32 -3.45
N ALA A 13 -15.47 -17.82 -4.64
CA ALA A 13 -14.59 -17.75 -5.79
C ALA A 13 -15.09 -16.65 -6.73
N SER A 14 -14.18 -15.83 -7.24
CA SER A 14 -14.52 -14.74 -8.15
C SER A 14 -13.56 -14.75 -9.34
N VAL A 15 -14.10 -14.45 -10.53
CA VAL A 15 -13.30 -14.11 -11.72
C VAL A 15 -13.87 -12.85 -12.32
N GLY A 16 -13.00 -11.93 -12.69
CA GLY A 16 -13.37 -10.64 -13.25
C GLY A 16 -12.39 -10.21 -14.32
N SER A 17 -12.86 -9.35 -15.22
CA SER A 17 -12.00 -8.68 -16.19
C SER A 17 -12.31 -7.19 -16.22
N GLY A 18 -11.30 -6.38 -16.49
CA GLY A 18 -11.44 -4.93 -16.59
C GLY A 18 -10.48 -4.36 -17.63
N PHE A 19 -10.60 -3.05 -17.86
CA PHE A 19 -9.66 -2.31 -18.70
C PHE A 19 -9.40 -0.93 -18.11
N ALA A 20 -8.22 -0.39 -18.38
CA ALA A 20 -7.89 0.99 -18.08
C ALA A 20 -7.70 1.78 -19.39
N ALA A 21 -8.17 3.02 -19.40
CA ALA A 21 -7.97 3.89 -20.55
C ALA A 21 -6.49 4.25 -20.72
N ARG A 22 -6.13 4.74 -21.90
CA ARG A 22 -4.75 5.09 -22.30
C ARG A 22 -4.33 6.43 -21.70
N THR A 23 -4.30 6.50 -20.38
CA THR A 23 -4.06 7.73 -19.63
C THR A 23 -2.60 7.86 -19.22
N PRO A 24 -2.05 9.09 -19.21
CA PRO A 24 -0.68 9.34 -18.79
C PRO A 24 -0.51 9.45 -17.27
N PHE A 25 -1.37 8.82 -16.48
CA PHE A 25 -1.30 8.85 -15.02
C PHE A 25 -0.65 7.56 -14.53
N VAL A 26 0.66 7.45 -14.77
CA VAL A 26 1.52 6.38 -14.26
C VAL A 26 2.55 6.96 -13.30
N ASP A 27 3.13 6.13 -12.44
CA ASP A 27 3.99 6.53 -11.32
C ASP A 27 5.16 7.43 -11.76
N GLU A 28 5.80 7.15 -12.91
CA GLU A 28 6.92 7.94 -13.43
C GLU A 28 6.50 9.37 -13.80
N ILE A 29 5.26 9.54 -14.26
CA ILE A 29 4.70 10.83 -14.64
C ILE A 29 4.21 11.60 -13.40
N GLU A 30 3.76 10.91 -12.35
CA GLU A 30 3.47 11.54 -11.06
C GLU A 30 4.75 12.19 -10.47
N ALA A 31 5.88 11.50 -10.57
CA ALA A 31 7.16 11.99 -10.06
C ALA A 31 7.74 13.18 -10.85
N THR A 32 7.49 13.26 -12.16
CA THR A 32 8.15 14.23 -13.07
C THR A 32 7.20 15.29 -13.63
N GLY A 33 5.89 15.05 -13.56
CA GLY A 33 4.85 15.88 -14.15
C GLY A 33 4.68 15.70 -15.66
N LEU A 34 3.49 16.07 -16.16
CA LEU A 34 3.13 15.95 -17.58
C LEU A 34 4.03 16.72 -18.55
N GLY A 35 4.77 17.74 -18.07
CA GLY A 35 5.69 18.51 -18.91
C GLY A 35 6.87 17.69 -19.43
N ALA A 36 7.25 16.61 -18.74
CA ALA A 36 8.28 15.68 -19.19
C ALA A 36 7.77 14.72 -20.28
N LEU A 37 6.46 14.60 -20.47
CA LEU A 37 5.86 13.60 -21.35
C LEU A 37 5.86 14.04 -22.83
N ARG A 38 6.28 13.13 -23.72
CA ARG A 38 6.12 13.30 -25.17
C ARG A 38 4.66 13.07 -25.60
N PRO A 39 4.24 13.61 -26.76
CA PRO A 39 2.90 13.34 -27.28
C PRO A 39 2.59 11.84 -27.34
N LEU A 40 1.41 11.46 -26.84
CA LEU A 40 0.97 10.07 -26.80
C LEU A 40 0.74 9.55 -28.22
N HIS A 41 1.26 8.36 -28.51
CA HIS A 41 1.06 7.71 -29.80
C HIS A 41 1.09 6.18 -29.67
N GLY A 42 0.28 5.47 -30.46
CA GLY A 42 0.39 4.02 -30.60
C GLY A 42 0.03 3.19 -29.36
N LEU A 43 -0.69 3.77 -28.38
CA LEU A 43 -1.01 3.07 -27.14
C LEU A 43 -2.23 2.17 -27.25
N HIS A 44 -2.14 1.03 -26.58
CA HIS A 44 -3.23 0.10 -26.30
C HIS A 44 -3.75 0.31 -24.89
N ALA A 45 -5.05 0.09 -24.70
CA ALA A 45 -5.67 0.12 -23.39
C ALA A 45 -5.26 -1.12 -22.60
N GLU A 46 -4.91 -0.94 -21.33
CA GLU A 46 -4.57 -2.06 -20.45
C GLU A 46 -5.79 -2.94 -20.25
N ARG A 47 -5.57 -4.25 -20.12
CA ARG A 47 -6.64 -5.21 -19.84
C ARG A 47 -6.23 -6.13 -18.72
N ALA A 48 -7.03 -6.17 -17.66
CA ALA A 48 -6.79 -7.02 -16.52
C ALA A 48 -7.77 -8.20 -16.50
N VAL A 49 -7.27 -9.37 -16.10
CA VAL A 49 -8.10 -10.49 -15.66
C VAL A 49 -7.63 -10.87 -14.26
N THR A 50 -8.59 -10.94 -13.33
CA THR A 50 -8.33 -11.24 -11.93
C THR A 50 -9.16 -12.45 -11.51
N ALA A 51 -8.56 -13.33 -10.73
CA ALA A 51 -9.24 -14.42 -10.06
C ALA A 51 -8.91 -14.40 -8.57
N SER A 52 -9.88 -14.71 -7.72
CA SER A 52 -9.68 -14.81 -6.27
C SER A 52 -10.47 -15.96 -5.66
N LEU A 53 -9.95 -16.46 -4.56
CA LEU A 53 -10.63 -17.35 -3.63
C LEU A 53 -10.55 -16.71 -2.25
N ASP A 54 -11.71 -16.40 -1.69
CA ASP A 54 -11.87 -15.77 -0.39
C ASP A 54 -12.52 -16.76 0.58
N ALA A 55 -12.01 -16.82 1.79
CA ALA A 55 -12.60 -17.54 2.91
C ALA A 55 -12.81 -16.57 4.07
N LYS A 56 -14.01 -16.58 4.63
CA LYS A 56 -14.36 -15.81 5.83
C LYS A 56 -14.92 -16.73 6.90
N CYS A 57 -14.46 -16.54 8.13
CA CYS A 57 -15.01 -17.16 9.32
C CYS A 57 -15.32 -16.10 10.38
N ALA A 58 -16.45 -16.21 11.07
CA ALA A 58 -16.74 -15.38 12.23
C ALA A 58 -17.36 -16.21 13.35
N ASP A 59 -16.71 -16.21 14.51
CA ASP A 59 -17.14 -16.99 15.67
C ASP A 59 -16.59 -16.42 16.99
N HIS A 60 -17.40 -16.42 18.05
CA HIS A 60 -17.03 -16.00 19.42
C HIS A 60 -16.12 -14.74 19.51
N GLY A 61 -16.47 -13.69 18.77
CA GLY A 61 -15.73 -12.41 18.75
C GLY A 61 -14.59 -12.33 17.73
N TRP A 62 -14.24 -13.44 17.08
CA TRP A 62 -13.34 -13.49 15.93
C TRP A 62 -14.07 -13.18 14.62
N ASP A 63 -13.42 -12.43 13.74
CA ASP A 63 -13.77 -12.26 12.33
C ASP A 63 -12.47 -12.39 11.53
N VAL A 64 -12.32 -13.50 10.82
CA VAL A 64 -11.14 -13.86 10.04
C VAL A 64 -11.51 -13.85 8.57
N ASN A 65 -10.79 -13.09 7.77
CA ASN A 65 -10.89 -13.07 6.32
C ASN A 65 -9.53 -13.44 5.75
N ALA A 66 -9.48 -14.37 4.81
CA ALA A 66 -8.29 -14.72 4.09
C ALA A 66 -8.61 -14.85 2.60
N SER A 67 -7.70 -14.35 1.77
CA SER A 67 -7.87 -14.33 0.33
C SER A 67 -6.58 -14.77 -0.34
N VAL A 68 -6.70 -15.57 -1.39
CA VAL A 68 -5.64 -15.80 -2.37
C VAL A 68 -6.14 -15.32 -3.71
N PHE A 69 -5.28 -14.63 -4.46
CA PHE A 69 -5.69 -14.01 -5.71
C PHE A 69 -4.55 -13.97 -6.71
N THR A 70 -4.92 -13.75 -7.95
CA THR A 70 -3.98 -13.45 -9.03
C THR A 70 -4.61 -12.48 -10.00
N SER A 71 -3.80 -11.58 -10.52
CA SER A 71 -4.16 -10.67 -11.60
C SER A 71 -3.12 -10.74 -12.71
N GLU A 72 -3.56 -10.77 -13.95
CA GLU A 72 -2.72 -10.56 -15.13
C GLU A 72 -3.20 -9.31 -15.88
N ILE A 73 -2.33 -8.33 -15.98
CA ILE A 73 -2.53 -7.08 -16.72
C ILE A 73 -1.74 -7.18 -18.02
N ARG A 74 -2.46 -7.16 -19.14
CA ARG A 74 -1.90 -7.13 -20.49
C ARG A 74 -1.81 -5.71 -21.01
N ASP A 75 -0.78 -5.48 -21.81
CA ASP A 75 -0.42 -4.18 -22.35
C ASP A 75 -0.31 -3.08 -21.28
N PRO A 76 0.34 -3.34 -20.11
CA PRO A 76 0.45 -2.31 -19.08
C PRO A 76 1.21 -1.09 -19.62
N LEU A 77 0.81 0.10 -19.19
CA LEU A 77 1.41 1.37 -19.60
C LEU A 77 2.54 1.74 -18.63
N GLU A 78 3.71 2.05 -19.17
CA GLU A 78 4.90 2.37 -18.40
C GLU A 78 5.61 3.59 -19.01
N GLY A 79 6.16 4.45 -18.16
CA GLY A 79 6.97 5.58 -18.57
C GLY A 79 8.40 5.15 -18.89
N GLN A 80 8.85 5.32 -20.13
CA GLN A 80 10.24 5.05 -20.51
C GLN A 80 11.02 6.33 -20.76
N SER A 81 12.30 6.30 -20.40
CA SER A 81 13.22 7.40 -20.68
C SER A 81 13.32 7.69 -22.17
N ALA A 82 13.18 8.96 -22.53
CA ALA A 82 13.37 9.47 -23.88
C ALA A 82 14.43 10.60 -23.89
N PRO A 83 15.08 10.86 -25.05
CA PRO A 83 16.10 11.90 -25.17
C PRO A 83 15.62 13.27 -24.68
N GLY A 84 16.53 14.02 -24.05
CA GLY A 84 16.25 15.37 -23.55
C GLY A 84 15.50 15.41 -22.22
N GLN A 85 15.71 14.41 -21.34
CA GLN A 85 15.02 14.29 -20.04
C GLN A 85 13.50 14.25 -20.21
N LYS A 86 13.04 13.56 -21.26
CA LYS A 86 11.63 13.34 -21.53
C LYS A 86 11.24 11.91 -21.15
N LEU A 87 9.94 11.70 -21.04
CA LEU A 87 9.32 10.39 -20.91
C LEU A 87 8.49 10.11 -22.15
N GLU A 88 8.47 8.85 -22.55
CA GLU A 88 7.55 8.31 -23.53
C GLU A 88 6.72 7.23 -22.86
N LEU A 89 5.40 7.37 -22.94
CA LEU A 89 4.49 6.34 -22.44
C LEU A 89 4.41 5.24 -23.49
N VAL A 90 4.62 4.00 -23.09
CA VAL A 90 4.56 2.82 -23.98
C VAL A 90 3.80 1.69 -23.31
N ASN A 91 3.33 0.72 -24.10
CA ASN A 91 2.89 -0.56 -23.56
C ASN A 91 4.13 -1.44 -23.30
N ALA A 92 4.23 -2.01 -22.10
CA ALA A 92 5.33 -2.88 -21.71
C ALA A 92 5.41 -4.13 -22.60
N PRO A 93 6.59 -4.74 -22.76
CA PRO A 93 6.80 -5.86 -23.69
C PRO A 93 6.15 -7.18 -23.25
N GLY A 94 5.59 -7.24 -22.04
CA GLY A 94 4.89 -8.41 -21.53
C GLY A 94 3.91 -8.05 -20.41
N PRO A 95 3.07 -9.00 -19.99
CA PRO A 95 2.06 -8.74 -18.99
C PRO A 95 2.67 -8.52 -17.60
N ARG A 96 2.05 -7.66 -16.80
CA ARG A 96 2.30 -7.59 -15.35
C ARG A 96 1.43 -8.63 -14.65
N ARG A 97 2.02 -9.40 -13.74
CA ARG A 97 1.35 -10.46 -12.99
C ARG A 97 1.46 -10.17 -11.51
N ALA A 98 0.35 -10.28 -10.79
CA ALA A 98 0.26 -9.98 -9.37
C ALA A 98 -0.49 -11.10 -8.62
N PRO A 99 0.09 -12.31 -8.49
CA PRO A 99 -0.35 -13.26 -7.49
C PRO A 99 -0.10 -12.72 -6.07
N GLY A 100 -1.03 -13.02 -5.17
CA GLY A 100 -0.96 -12.56 -3.80
C GLY A 100 -1.84 -13.33 -2.84
N ALA A 101 -1.62 -13.04 -1.57
CA ALA A 101 -2.42 -13.54 -0.48
C ALA A 101 -2.56 -12.46 0.60
N GLU A 102 -3.73 -12.39 1.21
CA GLU A 102 -4.03 -11.45 2.27
C GLU A 102 -4.80 -12.14 3.39
N ALA A 103 -4.58 -11.67 4.61
CA ALA A 103 -5.32 -12.09 5.79
C ALA A 103 -5.67 -10.88 6.64
N LEU A 104 -6.90 -10.82 7.13
CA LEU A 104 -7.38 -9.85 8.08
C LEU A 104 -8.08 -10.59 9.22
N ILE A 105 -7.53 -10.46 10.41
CA ILE A 105 -8.06 -11.05 11.63
C ILE A 105 -8.51 -9.90 12.52
N ARG A 106 -9.77 -9.93 12.93
CA ARG A 106 -10.32 -9.04 13.96
C ARG A 106 -10.75 -9.89 15.13
N TYR A 107 -10.46 -9.42 16.34
CA TYR A 107 -10.96 -10.02 17.57
C TYR A 107 -11.51 -8.93 18.48
N VAL A 108 -12.75 -9.11 18.93
CA VAL A 108 -13.44 -8.18 19.82
C VAL A 108 -13.88 -8.91 21.08
N THR A 109 -13.46 -8.42 22.24
CA THR A 109 -13.90 -8.94 23.53
C THR A 109 -14.04 -7.81 24.55
N GLY A 110 -15.26 -7.58 25.02
CA GLY A 110 -15.58 -6.46 25.91
C GLY A 110 -15.04 -5.13 25.35
N PRO A 111 -14.18 -4.40 26.09
CA PRO A 111 -13.61 -3.12 25.64
C PRO A 111 -12.43 -3.26 24.68
N LEU A 112 -11.91 -4.47 24.46
CA LEU A 112 -10.73 -4.73 23.63
C LEU A 112 -11.14 -5.02 22.18
N GLN A 113 -10.47 -4.36 21.25
CA GLN A 113 -10.52 -4.64 19.82
C GLN A 113 -9.10 -4.84 19.32
N LEU A 114 -8.83 -5.99 18.71
CA LEU A 114 -7.57 -6.29 18.04
C LEU A 114 -7.85 -6.47 16.55
N ILE A 115 -6.93 -5.96 15.72
CA ILE A 115 -6.94 -6.14 14.28
C ILE A 115 -5.51 -6.52 13.88
N ALA A 116 -5.36 -7.64 13.18
CA ALA A 116 -4.11 -8.01 12.54
C ALA A 116 -4.36 -8.13 11.04
N SER A 117 -3.52 -7.49 10.24
CA SER A 117 -3.55 -7.62 8.78
C SER A 117 -2.20 -8.11 8.28
N TRP A 118 -2.23 -8.85 7.19
CA TRP A 118 -1.04 -9.35 6.52
C TRP A 118 -1.29 -9.38 5.02
N SER A 119 -0.31 -8.94 4.25
CA SER A 119 -0.36 -9.02 2.79
C SER A 119 0.98 -9.50 2.21
N TYR A 120 0.84 -10.33 1.21
CA TYR A 120 1.92 -10.86 0.41
C TYR A 120 1.58 -10.70 -1.06
N LEU A 121 2.51 -10.13 -1.81
CA LEU A 121 2.42 -9.92 -3.22
C LEU A 121 3.73 -10.37 -3.87
N ASP A 122 3.62 -11.13 -4.95
CA ASP A 122 4.76 -11.52 -5.79
C ASP A 122 4.54 -10.96 -7.19
N VAL A 123 4.69 -9.64 -7.30
CA VAL A 123 4.39 -8.92 -8.54
C VAL A 123 5.59 -8.98 -9.46
N THR A 124 5.36 -9.40 -10.70
CA THR A 124 6.38 -9.41 -11.74
C THR A 124 5.92 -8.68 -12.98
N GLU A 125 6.85 -8.05 -13.67
CA GLU A 125 6.64 -7.32 -14.93
C GLU A 125 7.63 -7.80 -16.02
N GLY A 126 7.28 -7.58 -17.28
CA GLY A 126 8.10 -7.99 -18.41
C GLY A 126 9.10 -6.90 -18.80
N ILE A 127 10.39 -7.23 -18.85
CA ILE A 127 11.44 -6.28 -19.25
C ILE A 127 11.74 -6.40 -20.74
N THR A 128 11.78 -7.63 -21.24
CA THR A 128 11.96 -7.99 -22.66
C THR A 128 11.16 -9.25 -22.95
N PRO A 129 10.92 -9.60 -24.23
CA PRO A 129 10.23 -10.84 -24.56
C PRO A 129 10.89 -12.06 -23.90
N GLY A 130 10.19 -12.68 -22.95
CA GLY A 130 10.66 -13.86 -22.20
C GLY A 130 11.44 -13.57 -20.92
N ALA A 131 11.79 -12.32 -20.61
CA ALA A 131 12.45 -11.94 -19.35
C ALA A 131 11.51 -11.14 -18.43
N ARG A 132 11.58 -11.44 -17.13
CA ARG A 132 10.73 -10.80 -16.10
C ARG A 132 11.58 -10.35 -14.90
N GLN A 133 11.12 -9.33 -14.21
CA GLN A 133 11.64 -8.88 -12.91
C GLN A 133 10.53 -8.71 -11.89
N CYS A 134 10.89 -8.59 -10.61
CA CYS A 134 9.97 -8.11 -9.58
C CYS A 134 9.60 -6.66 -9.88
N ALA A 135 8.32 -6.33 -9.78
CA ALA A 135 7.90 -4.94 -9.85
C ALA A 135 8.45 -4.16 -8.64
N PRO A 136 8.90 -2.91 -8.84
CA PRO A 136 9.38 -2.07 -7.76
C PRO A 136 8.24 -1.66 -6.82
N LEU A 137 8.59 -1.23 -5.61
CA LEU A 137 7.66 -0.66 -4.63
C LEU A 137 6.51 -1.59 -4.19
N VAL A 138 6.74 -2.91 -4.23
CA VAL A 138 5.82 -3.92 -3.72
C VAL A 138 6.45 -4.63 -2.52
N PRO A 139 6.26 -4.12 -1.28
CA PRO A 139 6.80 -4.75 -0.10
C PRO A 139 5.87 -5.86 0.40
N ARG A 140 6.43 -6.84 1.12
CA ARG A 140 5.63 -7.67 2.02
C ARG A 140 5.22 -6.82 3.22
N HIS A 141 3.98 -6.89 3.66
CA HIS A 141 3.49 -6.04 4.74
C HIS A 141 2.73 -6.85 5.79
N GLY A 142 2.85 -6.44 7.05
CA GLY A 142 2.08 -6.99 8.15
C GLY A 142 1.85 -5.93 9.20
N GLU A 143 0.66 -5.88 9.77
CA GLU A 143 0.25 -4.88 10.74
C GLU A 143 -0.54 -5.53 11.88
N LEU A 144 -0.33 -5.03 13.08
CA LEU A 144 -1.07 -5.42 14.26
C LEU A 144 -1.49 -4.15 15.01
N ALA A 145 -2.79 -3.93 15.11
CA ALA A 145 -3.40 -2.86 15.87
C ALA A 145 -4.21 -3.42 17.04
N GLY A 146 -4.17 -2.71 18.16
CA GLY A 146 -4.99 -3.01 19.32
C GLY A 146 -5.52 -1.72 19.93
N ILE A 147 -6.81 -1.68 20.23
CA ILE A 147 -7.49 -0.57 20.87
C ILE A 147 -8.26 -1.09 22.08
N ILE A 148 -8.13 -0.40 23.20
CA ILE A 148 -9.02 -0.55 24.36
C ILE A 148 -9.85 0.73 24.45
N GLU A 149 -11.18 0.58 24.35
CA GLU A 149 -12.11 1.69 24.41
C GLU A 149 -13.07 1.55 25.60
N ASN A 150 -13.24 2.66 26.30
CA ASN A 150 -14.29 2.85 27.29
C ASN A 150 -15.11 4.08 26.88
N GLU A 151 -16.37 3.88 26.53
CA GLU A 151 -17.24 4.93 26.00
C GLU A 151 -17.26 6.21 26.85
N LYS A 152 -17.15 6.08 28.18
CA LYS A 152 -17.21 7.19 29.14
C LYS A 152 -15.86 7.83 29.45
N ARG A 153 -14.75 7.08 29.33
CA ARG A 153 -13.42 7.54 29.75
C ARG A 153 -12.51 7.88 28.57
N GLY A 154 -12.78 7.33 27.39
CA GLY A 154 -11.96 7.48 26.19
C GLY A 154 -11.32 6.16 25.76
N ARG A 155 -10.21 6.23 25.02
CA ARG A 155 -9.58 5.06 24.38
C ARG A 155 -8.07 5.20 24.29
N ILE A 156 -7.39 4.07 24.27
CA ILE A 156 -5.96 3.98 24.00
C ILE A 156 -5.77 2.92 22.92
N GLY A 157 -4.94 3.25 21.93
CA GLY A 157 -4.62 2.34 20.84
C GLY A 157 -3.13 2.34 20.54
N LEU A 158 -2.65 1.19 20.08
CA LEU A 158 -1.30 0.98 19.56
C LEU A 158 -1.40 0.23 18.24
N GLU A 159 -0.51 0.56 17.32
CA GLU A 159 -0.41 -0.07 16.01
C GLU A 159 1.07 -0.29 15.69
N LEU A 160 1.42 -1.55 15.41
CA LEU A 160 2.74 -1.99 15.03
C LEU A 160 2.68 -2.50 13.59
N GLY A 161 3.36 -1.82 12.70
CA GLY A 161 3.50 -2.23 11.30
C GLY A 161 4.91 -2.75 11.01
N TYR A 162 5.00 -3.71 10.11
CA TYR A 162 6.24 -4.17 9.49
C TYR A 162 6.14 -3.98 7.98
N THR A 163 7.10 -3.26 7.41
CA THR A 163 7.30 -3.14 5.97
C THR A 163 8.56 -3.92 5.58
N GLY A 164 8.40 -4.90 4.71
CA GLY A 164 9.46 -5.73 4.19
C GLY A 164 10.27 -5.03 3.10
N ARG A 165 11.27 -5.77 2.59
CA ARG A 165 12.09 -5.31 1.46
C ARG A 165 11.27 -5.24 0.18
N GLN A 166 11.56 -4.24 -0.65
CA GLN A 166 10.99 -4.06 -1.99
C GLN A 166 12.08 -3.65 -2.99
N ALA A 167 11.90 -4.00 -4.26
CA ALA A 167 12.76 -3.52 -5.33
C ALA A 167 12.57 -2.00 -5.52
N LEU A 168 13.63 -1.30 -5.92
CA LEU A 168 13.62 0.14 -6.18
C LEU A 168 13.96 0.43 -7.64
N THR A 169 13.31 1.44 -8.20
CA THR A 169 13.42 1.83 -9.60
C THR A 169 14.59 2.77 -9.80
N GLU A 170 15.62 2.30 -10.49
CA GLU A 170 16.77 3.13 -10.92
C GLU A 170 17.41 3.98 -9.79
N ASP A 171 17.37 3.46 -8.57
CA ASP A 171 17.93 4.14 -7.42
C ASP A 171 19.48 4.02 -7.44
N PRO A 172 20.21 5.16 -7.36
CA PRO A 172 21.67 5.18 -7.49
C PRO A 172 22.42 4.68 -6.25
N TYR A 173 21.72 4.48 -5.14
CA TYR A 173 22.29 4.10 -3.84
C TYR A 173 22.02 2.62 -3.51
N ARG A 174 20.86 2.07 -3.87
CA ARG A 174 20.54 0.64 -3.70
C ARG A 174 19.47 0.14 -4.67
N SER A 175 19.45 -1.16 -4.97
CA SER A 175 18.38 -1.78 -5.78
C SER A 175 17.24 -2.38 -4.95
N ILE A 176 17.41 -2.54 -3.64
CA ILE A 176 16.43 -3.14 -2.72
C ILE A 176 16.39 -2.32 -1.43
N SER A 177 15.20 -1.99 -0.96
CA SER A 177 14.99 -1.23 0.28
C SER A 177 15.44 -1.98 1.54
N GLU A 178 15.61 -1.25 2.65
CA GLU A 178 15.67 -1.90 3.96
C GLU A 178 14.27 -2.10 4.55
N PRO A 179 14.05 -3.20 5.31
CA PRO A 179 12.80 -3.38 6.02
C PRO A 179 12.78 -2.53 7.29
N TYR A 180 11.59 -2.21 7.80
CA TYR A 180 11.45 -1.42 9.02
C TYR A 180 10.16 -1.74 9.78
N PHE A 181 10.16 -1.35 11.06
CA PHE A 181 8.97 -1.37 11.92
C PHE A 181 8.46 0.05 12.16
N GLY A 182 7.16 0.24 11.99
CA GLY A 182 6.42 1.44 12.36
C GLY A 182 5.69 1.21 13.68
N LEU A 183 5.68 2.22 14.55
CA LEU A 183 4.85 2.21 15.76
C LEU A 183 4.03 3.49 15.82
N ASN A 184 2.71 3.33 15.88
CA ASN A 184 1.77 4.42 16.09
C ASN A 184 1.03 4.21 17.42
N ALA A 185 0.61 5.31 18.03
CA ALA A 185 -0.17 5.30 19.25
C ALA A 185 -1.26 6.37 19.19
N LEU A 186 -2.42 6.08 19.76
CA LEU A 186 -3.47 7.05 19.99
C LEU A 186 -3.92 6.99 21.44
N GLY A 187 -4.29 8.14 21.99
CA GLY A 187 -4.89 8.25 23.30
C GLY A 187 -5.97 9.31 23.28
N GLU A 188 -7.12 9.02 23.86
CA GLU A 188 -8.25 9.94 24.01
C GLU A 188 -8.75 9.83 25.44
N ILE A 189 -8.97 10.98 26.08
CA ILE A 189 -9.62 11.09 27.38
C ILE A 189 -10.90 11.90 27.21
N ARG A 190 -12.02 11.34 27.67
CA ARG A 190 -13.34 11.98 27.65
C ARG A 190 -13.76 12.42 29.05
N PHE A 191 -14.29 13.62 29.15
CA PHE A 191 -14.85 14.17 30.37
C PHE A 191 -15.97 15.17 30.06
N ARG A 192 -17.20 14.84 30.48
CA ARG A 192 -18.37 15.76 30.47
C ARG A 192 -18.58 16.53 29.16
N GLY A 193 -18.64 15.83 28.02
CA GLY A 193 -18.84 16.45 26.69
C GLY A 193 -17.56 17.02 26.07
N LEU A 194 -16.44 17.03 26.80
CA LEU A 194 -15.11 17.35 26.27
C LEU A 194 -14.32 16.07 26.01
N SER A 195 -13.52 16.08 24.95
CA SER A 195 -12.59 15.02 24.60
C SER A 195 -11.25 15.63 24.23
N ILE A 196 -10.16 15.16 24.84
CA ILE A 196 -8.78 15.51 24.47
C ILE A 196 -8.17 14.27 23.84
N PHE A 197 -7.59 14.40 22.64
CA PHE A 197 -6.95 13.29 21.95
C PHE A 197 -5.55 13.64 21.48
N LEU A 198 -4.66 12.65 21.54
CA LEU A 198 -3.29 12.70 21.07
C LEU A 198 -3.07 11.53 20.11
N ASN A 199 -2.60 11.82 18.91
CA ASN A 199 -2.08 10.82 17.98
C ASN A 199 -0.57 11.00 17.87
N ALA A 200 0.17 9.93 18.11
CA ALA A 200 1.62 9.85 17.91
C ALA A 200 1.88 8.89 16.75
N ILE A 201 2.41 9.41 15.65
CA ILE A 201 2.68 8.66 14.42
C ILE A 201 4.19 8.48 14.30
N ASN A 202 4.62 7.29 13.85
CA ASN A 202 6.01 6.94 13.60
C ASN A 202 6.91 7.14 14.84
N LEU A 203 6.51 6.57 15.99
CA LEU A 203 7.27 6.61 17.25
C LEU A 203 8.66 5.98 17.12
N THR A 204 8.86 5.03 16.19
CA THR A 204 10.17 4.47 15.84
C THR A 204 11.07 5.47 15.13
N ASN A 205 10.54 6.59 14.64
CA ASN A 205 11.26 7.65 13.93
C ASN A 205 11.94 7.17 12.65
N VAL A 206 11.39 6.14 12.01
CA VAL A 206 11.88 5.65 10.72
C VAL A 206 11.72 6.77 9.71
N ARG A 207 12.80 7.10 9.02
CA ARG A 207 12.78 8.02 7.88
C ARG A 207 13.58 7.41 6.75
N GLN A 208 13.30 7.77 5.52
CA GLN A 208 14.14 7.34 4.40
C GLN A 208 15.53 8.01 4.43
N THR A 209 15.60 9.30 4.80
CA THR A 209 16.84 10.10 4.70
C THR A 209 18.05 9.58 5.49
N PRO A 210 17.91 8.92 6.67
CA PRO A 210 19.02 8.24 7.33
C PRO A 210 19.52 6.98 6.61
N PHE A 211 18.69 6.34 5.78
CA PHE A 211 19.13 5.22 4.96
C PHE A 211 19.93 5.69 3.75
N GLU A 212 19.45 6.73 3.05
CA GLU A 212 20.12 7.33 1.89
C GLU A 212 19.61 8.74 1.54
N PRO A 213 20.36 9.52 0.75
CA PRO A 213 19.88 10.80 0.23
C PRO A 213 18.63 10.63 -0.63
N LEU A 214 17.66 11.53 -0.47
CA LEU A 214 16.51 11.62 -1.37
C LEU A 214 16.90 12.20 -2.73
N ILE A 215 17.88 13.10 -2.77
CA ILE A 215 18.30 13.78 -4.00
C ILE A 215 19.27 12.89 -4.77
N ARG A 216 18.98 12.64 -6.05
CA ARG A 216 19.87 11.87 -6.93
C ARG A 216 21.10 12.72 -7.33
N PRO A 217 22.30 12.12 -7.47
CA PRO A 217 23.47 12.83 -7.98
C PRO A 217 23.29 13.28 -9.44
N THR A 218 22.54 12.48 -10.21
CA THR A 218 22.13 12.76 -11.59
C THR A 218 20.63 12.55 -11.71
N PRO A 219 19.89 13.44 -12.38
CA PRO A 219 18.45 13.26 -12.59
C PRO A 219 18.13 11.93 -13.26
N GLY A 220 17.05 11.31 -12.83
CA GLY A 220 16.50 10.10 -13.43
C GLY A 220 15.70 10.34 -14.70
N PRO A 221 14.91 9.32 -15.12
CA PRO A 221 13.95 9.40 -16.21
C PRO A 221 13.07 10.63 -16.07
N GLY A 222 12.80 11.30 -17.19
CA GLY A 222 11.98 12.53 -17.18
C GLY A 222 12.56 13.70 -16.36
N GLY A 223 13.83 13.62 -15.94
CA GLY A 223 14.45 14.62 -15.07
C GLY A 223 14.09 14.47 -13.59
N ASN A 224 13.59 13.31 -13.15
CA ASN A 224 13.24 13.06 -11.74
C ASN A 224 14.44 13.35 -10.81
N PRO A 225 14.37 14.35 -9.92
CA PRO A 225 15.49 14.72 -9.08
C PRO A 225 15.60 13.86 -7.82
N ILE A 226 14.59 13.05 -7.50
CA ILE A 226 14.52 12.25 -6.28
C ILE A 226 14.55 10.75 -6.53
N THR A 227 15.02 10.02 -5.53
CA THR A 227 14.89 8.55 -5.47
C THR A 227 13.44 8.14 -5.18
N ASP A 228 13.14 6.86 -5.42
CA ASP A 228 11.84 6.29 -5.06
C ASP A 228 11.57 6.47 -3.56
N VAL A 229 10.33 6.82 -3.21
CA VAL A 229 9.93 7.00 -1.81
C VAL A 229 9.41 5.66 -1.26
N TRP A 230 10.27 4.93 -0.55
CA TRP A 230 10.00 3.59 -0.04
C TRP A 230 9.88 3.50 1.48
N ALA A 231 10.20 4.58 2.19
CA ALA A 231 10.02 4.73 3.64
C ALA A 231 9.46 6.12 3.97
N PRO A 232 8.89 6.35 5.18
CA PRO A 232 8.36 7.65 5.55
C PRO A 232 9.37 8.79 5.36
N LEU A 233 8.91 9.91 4.79
CA LEU A 233 9.74 11.12 4.69
C LEU A 233 9.72 11.91 6.00
N ALA A 234 8.55 11.96 6.65
CA ALA A 234 8.39 12.58 7.95
C ALA A 234 8.82 11.64 9.08
N GLY A 235 9.47 12.20 10.09
CA GLY A 235 9.77 11.49 11.34
C GLY A 235 8.55 11.40 12.27
N ARG A 236 8.85 11.33 13.57
CA ARG A 236 7.82 11.39 14.63
C ARG A 236 6.91 12.60 14.47
N THR A 237 5.61 12.36 14.46
CA THR A 237 4.58 13.40 14.42
C THR A 237 3.62 13.25 15.58
N PHE A 238 3.27 14.36 16.23
CA PHE A 238 2.33 14.40 17.35
C PHE A 238 1.21 15.38 17.04
N ASN A 239 -0.03 14.89 17.07
CA ASN A 239 -1.23 15.70 16.84
C ASN A 239 -2.08 15.69 18.10
N LEU A 240 -2.24 16.85 18.73
CA LEU A 240 -3.09 17.07 19.90
C LEU A 240 -4.35 17.83 19.46
N GLY A 241 -5.51 17.38 19.87
CA GLY A 241 -6.76 18.07 19.60
C GLY A 241 -7.76 17.97 20.75
N ILE A 242 -8.73 18.89 20.71
CA ILE A 242 -9.83 18.95 21.66
C ILE A 242 -11.13 18.94 20.86
N ARG A 243 -12.09 18.11 21.25
CA ARG A 243 -13.45 18.08 20.72
C ARG A 243 -14.42 18.38 21.86
N ALA A 244 -15.37 19.27 21.61
CA ALA A 244 -16.47 19.56 22.52
C ALA A 244 -17.79 19.25 21.81
N GLU A 245 -18.66 18.48 22.46
CA GLU A 245 -20.04 18.28 22.06
C GLU A 245 -20.90 19.23 22.91
N MET A 246 -21.59 20.15 22.24
CA MET A 246 -22.47 21.16 22.84
C MET A 246 -23.93 20.75 22.68
#